data_AF-A0ABD0TVB9-F1
#
_entry.id   AF-A0ABD0TVB9-F1
#
_cell.length_a   1.000
_cell.length_b   1.000
_cell.length_c   1.000
_cell.angle_alpha   90.00
_cell.angle_beta   90.00
_cell.angle_gamma   90.00
#
_symmetry.space_group_name_H-M   'P 1'
#
loop_
_entity.id
_entity.type
_entity.pdbx_description
1 polymer ?
#
loop_
_entity_poly.entity_id
_entity_poly.type
_entity_poly.pdbx_seq_one_letter_code
_entity_poly.pdbx_strand_id
1 'polypeptide(L)'
;MDAIAKLFLASLTLLYLSQALGHCELSDIEVEQKSTGEIVKGKKEYEVVINNTCICTQYDIHLDCNGFNTVVSVDPTKFRKIDDFQCSVNNEHPVFTEAPIIFKYAWDIMFLMFDEARRYLSYS
;
A
#
# COMPACT_ATOMS: atom_id res chain seq x y z
N MET A 1 -38.46 -3.67 30.42
CA MET A 1 -37.03 -3.41 30.75
C MET A 1 -36.10 -4.44 30.13
N ASP A 2 -36.52 -5.69 29.88
CA ASP A 2 -35.65 -6.73 29.30
C ASP A 2 -35.27 -6.57 27.83
N ALA A 3 -36.21 -6.21 26.95
CA ALA A 3 -35.92 -6.15 25.51
C ALA A 3 -34.96 -4.99 25.18
N ILE A 4 -35.18 -3.83 25.80
CA ILE A 4 -34.35 -2.64 25.61
C ILE A 4 -32.93 -2.90 26.11
N ALA A 5 -32.77 -3.44 27.33
CA ALA A 5 -31.44 -3.77 27.87
C ALA A 5 -30.69 -4.79 27.01
N LYS A 6 -31.39 -5.82 26.50
CA LYS A 6 -30.82 -6.83 25.59
C LYS A 6 -30.37 -6.23 24.25
N LEU A 7 -31.14 -5.30 23.69
CA LEU A 7 -30.77 -4.57 22.46
C LEU A 7 -29.55 -3.67 22.69
N PHE A 8 -29.50 -2.96 23.82
CA PHE A 8 -28.33 -2.16 24.20
C PHE A 8 -27.09 -3.03 24.36
N LEU A 9 -27.18 -4.15 25.10
CA LEU A 9 -26.08 -5.10 25.27
C LEU A 9 -25.62 -5.70 23.93
N ALA A 10 -26.54 -6.09 23.06
CA ALA A 10 -26.22 -6.62 21.72
C ALA A 10 -25.55 -5.58 20.82
N SER A 11 -25.98 -4.31 20.88
CA SER A 11 -25.31 -3.23 20.15
C SER A 11 -23.90 -2.96 20.67
N LEU A 12 -23.69 -3.02 22.00
CA LEU A 12 -22.38 -2.82 22.62
C LEU A 12 -21.40 -3.94 22.25
N THR A 13 -21.87 -5.19 22.20
CA THR A 13 -21.03 -6.32 21.79
C THR A 13 -20.70 -6.26 20.29
N LEU A 14 -21.63 -5.84 19.44
CA LEU A 14 -21.38 -5.60 18.01
C LEU A 14 -20.32 -4.50 17.78
N LEU A 15 -20.40 -3.38 18.52
CA LEU A 15 -19.41 -2.30 18.46
C LEU A 15 -18.03 -2.71 18.98
N TYR A 16 -17.98 -3.64 19.95
CA TYR A 16 -16.73 -4.18 20.45
C TYR A 16 -16.11 -5.17 19.46
N LEU A 17 -16.94 -5.99 18.81
CA LEU A 17 -16.49 -6.91 17.76
C LEU A 17 -16.01 -6.18 16.50
N SER A 18 -16.63 -5.05 16.13
CA SER A 18 -16.14 -4.25 15.00
C SER A 18 -14.74 -3.66 15.25
N GLN A 19 -14.41 -3.30 16.49
CA GLN A 19 -13.05 -2.91 16.86
C GLN A 19 -12.09 -4.10 16.89
N ALA A 20 -12.57 -5.29 17.23
CA ALA A 20 -11.78 -6.53 17.21
C ALA A 20 -11.53 -7.09 15.80
N LEU A 21 -12.30 -6.66 14.78
CA LEU A 21 -12.10 -7.01 13.36
C LEU A 21 -11.03 -6.16 12.65
N GLY A 22 -10.36 -5.26 13.38
CA GLY A 22 -9.19 -4.52 12.91
C GLY A 22 -9.57 -3.23 12.20
N HIS A 23 -9.16 -2.10 12.77
CA HIS A 23 -9.09 -0.84 12.04
C HIS A 23 -7.89 -0.96 11.09
N CYS A 24 -8.12 -0.87 9.77
CA CYS A 24 -7.02 -0.80 8.81
C CYS A 24 -6.62 0.65 8.60
N GLU A 25 -5.32 0.88 8.53
CA GLU A 25 -4.72 2.17 8.24
C GLU A 25 -3.80 2.06 7.01
N LEU A 26 -3.42 3.20 6.42
CA LEU A 26 -2.46 3.22 5.32
C LEU A 26 -1.08 2.64 5.70
N SER A 27 -0.76 2.64 6.99
CA SER A 27 0.44 2.00 7.54
C SER A 27 0.46 0.48 7.34
N ASP A 28 -0.71 -0.16 7.18
CA ASP A 28 -0.84 -1.58 6.83
C ASP A 28 -0.55 -1.86 5.34
N ILE A 29 -0.30 -0.82 4.53
CA ILE A 29 0.27 -0.98 3.20
C ILE A 29 1.79 -0.97 3.31
N GLU A 30 2.40 -2.14 3.23
CA GLU A 30 3.86 -2.28 3.30
C GLU A 30 4.47 -2.33 1.91
N VAL A 31 5.55 -1.57 1.72
CA VAL A 31 6.32 -1.54 0.48
C VAL A 31 7.71 -2.12 0.74
N GLU A 32 7.97 -3.29 0.17
CA GLU A 32 9.27 -3.94 0.21
C GLU A 32 9.97 -3.82 -1.14
N GLN A 33 11.30 -3.65 -1.09
CA GLN A 33 12.11 -3.58 -2.29
C GLN A 33 13.39 -4.39 -2.13
N LYS A 34 13.77 -5.09 -3.20
CA LYS A 34 15.03 -5.82 -3.26
C LYS A 34 15.70 -5.69 -4.61
N SER A 35 17.03 -5.65 -4.60
CA SER A 35 17.83 -5.79 -5.82
C SER A 35 17.64 -7.20 -6.39
N THR A 36 17.33 -7.29 -7.68
CA THR A 36 17.24 -8.58 -8.38
C THR A 36 18.63 -9.13 -8.73
N GLY A 37 19.64 -8.26 -8.79
CA GLY A 37 20.98 -8.57 -9.29
C GLY A 37 21.15 -8.37 -10.79
N GLU A 38 20.04 -8.19 -11.53
CA GLU A 38 20.05 -7.96 -12.96
C GLU A 38 20.41 -6.51 -13.31
N ILE A 39 21.03 -6.34 -14.47
CA ILE A 39 21.31 -5.03 -15.07
C ILE A 39 20.48 -4.88 -16.34
N VAL A 40 19.56 -3.92 -16.35
CA VAL A 40 18.68 -3.65 -17.50
C VAL A 40 18.98 -2.25 -18.04
N LYS A 41 19.34 -2.19 -19.33
CA LYS A 41 19.77 -0.95 -20.01
C LYS A 41 20.84 -0.16 -19.22
N GLY A 42 21.78 -0.88 -18.59
CA GLY A 42 22.87 -0.29 -17.82
C GLY A 42 22.49 0.22 -16.42
N LYS A 43 21.26 -0.04 -15.95
CA LYS A 43 20.79 0.31 -14.60
C LYS A 43 20.50 -0.95 -13.79
N LYS A 44 20.56 -0.87 -12.46
CA LYS A 44 20.23 -1.99 -11.58
C LYS A 44 18.71 -2.20 -11.57
N GLU A 45 18.28 -3.45 -11.69
CA GLU A 45 16.87 -3.81 -11.58
C GLU A 45 16.49 -4.14 -10.13
N TYR A 46 15.38 -3.54 -9.69
CA TYR A 46 14.78 -3.74 -8.38
C TYR A 46 13.37 -4.30 -8.53
N GLU A 47 13.02 -5.24 -7.66
CA GLU A 47 11.66 -5.76 -7.51
C GLU A 47 11.00 -5.07 -6.32
N VAL A 48 9.77 -4.58 -6.54
CA VAL A 48 8.90 -3.97 -5.53
C VAL A 48 7.77 -4.94 -5.24
N VAL A 49 7.49 -5.15 -3.97
CA VAL A 49 6.34 -5.91 -3.47
C VAL A 49 5.53 -4.98 -2.58
N ILE A 50 4.28 -4.72 -2.96
CA ILE A 50 3.34 -3.95 -2.15
C ILE A 50 2.34 -4.93 -1.53
N ASN A 51 2.36 -5.01 -0.20
CA ASN A 51 1.50 -5.88 0.60
C ASN A 51 0.46 -5.06 1.34
N ASN A 52 -0.75 -5.62 1.46
CA ASN A 52 -1.71 -5.18 2.46
C ASN A 52 -1.64 -6.17 3.62
N THR A 53 -1.18 -5.75 4.79
CA THR A 53 -1.08 -6.62 5.98
C THR A 53 -2.36 -6.62 6.80
N CYS A 54 -3.32 -5.76 6.48
CA CYS A 54 -4.62 -5.75 7.12
C CYS A 54 -5.55 -6.80 6.51
N ILE A 55 -6.45 -7.36 7.33
CA ILE A 55 -7.47 -8.33 6.89
C ILE A 55 -8.53 -7.72 5.96
N CYS A 56 -8.74 -6.40 6.02
CA CYS A 56 -9.69 -5.74 5.12
C CYS A 56 -9.01 -5.38 3.80
N THR A 57 -9.79 -5.45 2.72
CA THR A 57 -9.37 -4.90 1.43
C THR A 57 -9.25 -3.38 1.52
N GLN A 58 -8.14 -2.83 1.03
CA GLN A 58 -7.91 -1.38 0.97
C GLN A 58 -8.00 -0.88 -0.48
N TYR A 59 -8.39 0.38 -0.67
CA TYR A 59 -8.65 1.00 -1.97
C TYR A 59 -7.93 2.35 -2.03
N ASP A 60 -7.81 2.91 -3.24
CA ASP A 60 -7.29 4.27 -3.45
C ASP A 60 -5.88 4.48 -2.86
N ILE A 61 -5.03 3.46 -3.02
CA ILE A 61 -3.69 3.45 -2.46
C ILE A 61 -2.76 4.30 -3.33
N HIS A 62 -2.25 5.37 -2.73
CA HIS A 62 -1.24 6.24 -3.29
C HIS A 62 0.07 6.14 -2.51
N LEU A 63 1.17 6.06 -3.25
CA LEU A 63 2.53 6.13 -2.70
C LEU A 63 3.16 7.45 -3.10
N ASP A 64 3.94 8.02 -2.18
CA ASP A 64 4.86 9.10 -2.51
C ASP A 64 5.99 8.54 -3.39
N CYS A 65 6.06 9.06 -4.61
CA CYS A 65 7.02 8.67 -5.61
C CYS A 65 7.74 9.86 -6.24
N ASN A 66 7.89 10.95 -5.47
CA ASN A 66 8.61 12.13 -5.95
C ASN A 66 10.07 11.81 -6.33
N GLY A 67 10.42 12.08 -7.58
CA GLY A 67 11.74 11.76 -8.12
C GLY A 67 11.92 10.30 -8.53
N PHE A 68 10.88 9.46 -8.43
CA PHE A 68 10.92 8.10 -8.96
C PHE A 68 11.20 8.15 -10.47
N ASN A 69 12.11 7.31 -10.95
CA ASN A 69 12.41 7.22 -12.37
C ASN A 69 12.88 5.81 -12.72
N THR A 70 12.73 5.45 -13.98
CA THR A 70 13.04 4.11 -14.47
C THR A 70 13.38 4.15 -15.96
N VAL A 71 14.36 3.34 -16.37
CA VAL A 71 14.73 3.19 -17.79
C VAL A 71 13.90 2.13 -18.53
N VAL A 72 13.04 1.42 -17.79
CA VAL A 72 12.12 0.41 -18.29
C VAL A 72 10.68 0.80 -18.00
N SER A 73 9.76 0.40 -18.88
CA SER A 73 8.33 0.59 -18.64
C SER A 73 7.89 -0.31 -17.50
N VAL A 74 7.23 0.30 -16.52
CA VAL A 74 6.46 -0.43 -15.50
C VAL A 74 5.06 -0.66 -16.05
N ASP A 75 4.42 -1.77 -15.67
CA ASP A 75 3.03 -2.05 -16.02
C ASP A 75 2.10 -1.02 -15.33
N PRO A 76 1.41 -0.16 -16.09
CA PRO A 76 0.60 0.92 -15.53
C PRO A 76 -0.65 0.41 -14.80
N THR A 77 -1.03 -0.87 -14.99
CA THR A 77 -2.10 -1.50 -14.22
C THR A 77 -1.68 -1.80 -12.79
N LYS A 78 -0.37 -1.90 -12.53
CA LYS A 78 0.20 -2.19 -11.21
C LYS A 78 0.70 -0.94 -10.52
N PHE A 79 1.39 -0.08 -11.25
CA PHE A 79 2.00 1.12 -10.71
C PHE A 79 2.19 2.17 -11.80
N ARG A 80 1.64 3.37 -11.57
CA ARG A 80 1.85 4.51 -12.46
C ARG A 80 1.96 5.81 -11.66
N LYS A 81 2.71 6.76 -12.21
CA LYS A 81 2.67 8.14 -11.76
C LYS A 81 1.32 8.77 -12.10
N ILE A 82 0.72 9.46 -11.13
CA ILE A 82 -0.41 10.35 -11.33
C ILE A 82 0.11 11.75 -11.61
N ASP A 83 1.07 12.21 -10.79
CA ASP A 83 1.76 13.48 -10.92
C ASP A 83 3.24 13.35 -10.48
N ASP A 84 3.88 14.48 -10.18
CA ASP A 84 5.28 14.53 -9.76
C ASP A 84 5.51 13.97 -8.34
N PHE A 85 4.47 13.85 -7.52
CA PHE A 85 4.53 13.44 -6.12
C PHE A 85 3.86 12.09 -5.87
N GLN A 86 2.72 11.82 -6.51
CA GLN A 86 1.89 10.66 -6.22
C GLN A 86 1.92 9.61 -7.33
N CYS A 87 1.99 8.34 -6.90
CA CYS A 87 1.82 7.18 -7.76
C CYS A 87 0.64 6.34 -7.28
N SER A 88 -0.25 5.94 -8.20
CA SER A 88 -1.33 4.99 -7.91
C SER A 88 -0.81 3.55 -7.91
N VAL A 89 -1.31 2.75 -6.98
CA VAL A 89 -1.10 1.30 -6.94
C VAL A 89 -2.34 0.59 -7.50
N ASN A 90 -2.13 -0.51 -8.22
CA ASN A 90 -3.17 -1.39 -8.76
C ASN A 90 -4.27 -0.67 -9.56
N ASN A 91 -3.93 0.41 -10.27
CA ASN A 91 -4.91 1.24 -10.97
C ASN A 91 -6.08 1.70 -10.07
N GLU A 92 -5.77 2.03 -8.80
CA GLU A 92 -6.74 2.42 -7.77
C GLU A 92 -7.78 1.34 -7.44
N HIS A 93 -7.60 0.12 -7.96
CA HIS A 93 -8.40 -1.04 -7.62
C HIS A 93 -7.99 -1.64 -6.27
N PRO A 94 -8.89 -2.42 -5.64
CA PRO A 94 -8.64 -3.02 -4.34
C PRO A 94 -7.33 -3.79 -4.23
N VAL A 95 -6.59 -3.58 -3.14
CA VAL A 95 -5.43 -4.36 -2.74
C VAL A 95 -5.86 -5.33 -1.64
N PHE A 96 -5.80 -6.63 -1.94
CA PHE A 96 -6.19 -7.70 -1.01
C PHE A 96 -4.99 -8.19 -0.21
N THR A 97 -5.25 -8.68 1.01
CA THR A 97 -4.21 -9.14 1.96
C THR A 97 -3.27 -10.20 1.38
N GLU A 98 -3.82 -11.12 0.59
CA GLU A 98 -3.11 -12.27 0.03
C GLU A 98 -2.79 -12.11 -1.46
N ALA A 99 -2.90 -10.89 -2.01
CA ALA A 99 -2.68 -10.61 -3.42
C ALA A 99 -1.72 -9.42 -3.59
N PRO A 100 -0.41 -9.63 -3.34
CA PRO A 100 0.58 -8.58 -3.48
C PRO A 100 0.65 -7.99 -4.88
N ILE A 101 0.89 -6.68 -4.95
CA ILE A 101 1.20 -6.01 -6.21
C ILE A 101 2.71 -6.05 -6.41
N ILE A 102 3.15 -6.77 -7.44
CA ILE A 102 4.57 -7.00 -7.72
C ILE A 102 4.93 -6.42 -9.08
N PHE A 103 5.93 -5.54 -9.11
CA PHE A 103 6.49 -4.98 -10.33
C PHE A 103 8.00 -4.76 -10.19
N LYS A 104 8.65 -4.49 -11.32
CA LYS A 104 10.08 -4.24 -11.39
C LYS A 104 10.36 -2.89 -12.03
N TYR A 105 11.43 -2.25 -11.61
CA TYR A 105 11.95 -1.03 -12.24
C TYR A 105 13.47 -1.10 -12.32
N ALA A 106 14.06 -0.25 -13.18
CA ALA A 106 15.51 -0.19 -13.32
C ALA A 106 16.01 1.24 -13.19
N TRP A 107 16.86 1.49 -12.20
CA TRP A 107 17.41 2.82 -11.90
C TRP A 107 18.83 2.75 -11.32
N ASP A 108 19.45 3.90 -11.07
CA ASP A 108 20.81 3.98 -10.51
C ASP A 108 20.87 3.52 -9.05
N ILE A 109 19.83 3.85 -8.29
CA ILE A 109 19.69 3.54 -6.87
C ILE A 109 18.29 2.99 -6.59
N MET A 110 18.19 2.23 -5.50
CA MET A 110 16.90 1.82 -4.97
C MET A 110 16.15 3.07 -4.50
N PHE A 111 14.98 3.32 -5.07
CA PHE A 111 14.15 4.48 -4.76
C PHE A 111 13.41 4.26 -3.44
N LEU A 112 13.23 5.32 -2.65
CA LEU A 112 12.50 5.25 -1.39
C LEU A 112 11.02 5.52 -1.64
N MET A 113 10.19 4.48 -1.61
CA MET A 113 8.73 4.60 -1.71
C MET A 113 8.11 4.43 -0.34
N PHE A 114 7.22 5.35 0.03
CA PHE A 114 6.43 5.26 1.26
C PHE A 114 4.98 5.58 0.96
N ASP A 115 4.06 5.04 1.76
CA ASP A 115 2.69 5.53 1.78
C ASP A 115 2.66 6.99 2.30
N GLU A 116 1.61 7.71 1.93
CA GLU A 116 1.47 9.12 2.25
C GLU A 116 1.42 9.38 3.77
N ALA A 117 0.88 8.45 4.57
CA ALA A 117 0.86 8.60 6.04
C ALA A 117 2.27 8.51 6.64
N ARG A 118 3.14 7.64 6.13
CA ARG A 118 4.56 7.58 6.52
C ARG A 118 5.37 8.81 6.12
N ARG A 119 5.00 9.50 5.04
CA ARG A 119 5.63 10.79 4.68
C ARG A 119 5.44 11.82 5.80
N TYR A 120 4.23 11.97 6.34
CA TYR A 120 3.95 12.93 7.42
C TYR A 120 4.75 12.63 8.70
N LEU A 121 4.92 11.35 9.04
CA LEU A 121 5.72 10.93 10.20
C LEU A 121 7.23 11.11 10.00
N SER A 122 7.71 11.17 8.75
CA SER A 122 9.12 11.42 8.44
C SER A 122 9.53 12.90 8.57
N TYR A 123 8.55 13.81 8.71
CA TYR A 123 8.78 15.25 8.89
C TYR A 123 8.64 15.73 10.34
N SER A 124 8.30 14.85 11.29
CA SER A 124 8.22 15.13 12.74
C SER A 124 9.43 14.63 13.50
#